data_AF-A0A377YDE1-F1
#
_entry.id   AF-A0A377YDE1-F1
#
_cell.length_a   1.000
_cell.length_b   1.000
_cell.length_c   1.000
_cell.angle_alpha   90.00
_cell.angle_beta   90.00
_cell.angle_gamma   90.00
#
_symmetry.space_group_name_H-M   'P 1'
#
loop_
_entity.id
_entity.type
_entity.pdbx_description
1 polymer ?
#
loop_
_entity_poly.entity_id
_entity_poly.type
_entity_poly.pdbx_seq_one_letter_code
_entity_poly.pdbx_strand_id
1 'polypeptide(L)'
;MSIIKGQLISSQRYLNMSIVNERATRFKRFIVNVHPVVLRGVQYTILMDGHHNYAAAKLAGVEPDYRPVAKKLMKIIGGMSEREQEALFINNVTDSDYYYVETGEAVEELRLPDTSCKFQAHAGNQWIFGGAV
;
A
#
# COMPACT_ATOMS: atom_id res chain seq x y z
N MET A 1 -11.59 12.64 -12.34
CA MET A 1 -10.30 11.90 -12.43
C MET A 1 -10.32 10.81 -11.37
N SER A 2 -10.12 9.56 -11.77
CA SER A 2 -10.02 8.45 -10.81
C SER A 2 -8.80 8.66 -9.91
N ILE A 3 -8.94 8.41 -8.61
CA ILE A 3 -7.82 8.42 -7.67
C ILE A 3 -6.91 7.21 -7.85
N ILE A 4 -7.45 6.12 -8.40
CA ILE A 4 -6.66 4.94 -8.78
C ILE A 4 -5.93 5.23 -10.09
N LYS A 5 -4.61 5.06 -10.07
CA LYS A 5 -3.72 5.11 -11.22
C LYS A 5 -2.91 3.82 -11.32
N GLY A 6 -2.94 3.16 -12.47
CA GLY A 6 -2.27 1.86 -12.64
C GLY A 6 -2.92 0.74 -11.80
N GLN A 7 -2.20 -0.36 -11.62
CA GLN A 7 -2.70 -1.52 -10.86
C GLN A 7 -2.67 -1.27 -9.35
N LEU A 8 -3.69 -1.81 -8.65
CA LEU A 8 -3.80 -1.73 -7.20
C LEU A 8 -2.91 -2.80 -6.55
N ILE A 9 -1.99 -2.37 -5.69
CA ILE A 9 -1.03 -3.24 -4.99
C ILE A 9 -1.10 -3.04 -3.47
N SER A 10 -0.67 -4.02 -2.70
CA SER A 10 -0.50 -3.87 -1.24
C SER A 10 0.61 -4.77 -0.72
N SER A 11 1.11 -4.46 0.48
CA SER A 11 2.10 -5.25 1.22
C SER A 11 1.58 -5.69 2.59
N GLN A 12 0.26 -5.59 2.81
CA GLN A 12 -0.43 -6.13 3.98
C GLN A 12 -1.44 -7.21 3.57
N ARG A 13 -1.27 -8.43 4.06
CA ARG A 13 -2.14 -9.59 3.83
C ARG A 13 -3.00 -9.93 5.04
N TYR A 14 -2.59 -9.55 6.25
CA TYR A 14 -3.34 -9.89 7.44
C TYR A 14 -4.77 -9.33 7.39
N LEU A 15 -5.75 -10.23 7.56
CA LEU A 15 -7.16 -9.94 7.66
C LEU A 15 -7.75 -10.66 8.86
N ASN A 16 -8.51 -9.94 9.68
CA ASN A 16 -9.36 -10.55 10.69
C ASN A 16 -10.73 -10.79 10.06
N MET A 17 -11.04 -12.05 9.78
CA MET A 17 -12.25 -12.43 9.07
C MET A 17 -13.53 -12.17 9.86
N SER A 18 -13.50 -12.11 11.20
CA SER A 18 -14.69 -11.74 11.97
C SER A 18 -15.07 -10.28 11.73
N ILE A 19 -14.08 -9.37 11.72
CA ILE A 19 -14.27 -7.95 11.42
C ILE A 19 -14.75 -7.78 9.98
N VAL A 20 -14.15 -8.51 9.03
CA VAL A 20 -14.53 -8.45 7.62
C VAL A 20 -15.99 -8.87 7.42
N ASN A 21 -16.41 -10.01 7.97
CA ASN A 21 -17.78 -10.51 7.86
C ASN A 21 -18.79 -9.57 8.54
N GLU A 22 -18.46 -9.04 9.71
CA GLU A 22 -19.30 -8.05 10.40
C GLU A 22 -19.49 -6.80 9.53
N ARG A 23 -18.42 -6.26 8.93
CA ARG A 23 -18.51 -5.06 8.09
C ARG A 23 -19.28 -5.32 6.81
N ALA A 24 -19.07 -6.47 6.16
CA ALA A 24 -19.76 -6.83 4.91
C ALA A 24 -21.28 -6.87 5.09
N THR A 25 -21.76 -7.28 6.27
CA THR A 25 -23.19 -7.36 6.58
C THR A 25 -23.78 -6.04 7.07
N ARG A 26 -23.01 -5.24 7.81
CA ARG A 26 -23.53 -4.03 8.48
C ARG A 26 -23.33 -2.75 7.68
N PHE A 27 -22.25 -2.63 6.92
CA PHE A 27 -21.86 -1.35 6.32
C PHE A 27 -22.40 -1.23 4.89
N LYS A 28 -22.79 -0.01 4.53
CA LYS A 28 -23.24 0.35 3.17
C LYS A 28 -22.14 1.02 2.34
N ARG A 29 -21.05 1.43 2.99
CA ARG A 29 -19.93 2.15 2.37
C ARG A 29 -18.63 1.66 2.97
N PHE A 30 -17.66 1.36 2.12
CA PHE A 30 -16.37 0.80 2.49
C PHE A 30 -15.28 1.78 2.07
N ILE A 31 -14.74 2.54 3.03
CA ILE A 31 -13.70 3.53 2.72
C ILE A 31 -12.34 2.84 2.74
N VAL A 32 -11.57 3.06 1.67
CA VAL A 32 -10.23 2.52 1.49
C VAL A 32 -9.30 3.66 1.13
N ASN A 33 -8.20 3.82 1.85
CA ASN A 33 -7.24 4.88 1.58
C ASN A 33 -6.14 4.37 0.65
N VAL A 34 -5.84 5.15 -0.38
CA VAL A 34 -4.90 4.78 -1.44
C VAL A 34 -3.91 5.89 -1.73
N HIS A 35 -2.76 5.50 -2.29
CA HIS A 35 -1.74 6.44 -2.74
C HIS A 35 -1.18 6.02 -4.10
N PRO A 36 -1.37 6.83 -5.16
CA PRO A 36 -0.70 6.64 -6.44
C PRO A 36 0.80 6.87 -6.32
N VAL A 37 1.61 5.98 -6.91
CA VAL A 37 3.07 6.05 -6.86
C VAL A 37 3.68 5.44 -8.12
N VAL A 38 4.87 5.89 -8.50
CA VAL A 38 5.69 5.25 -9.53
C VAL A 38 6.80 4.47 -8.83
N LEU A 39 6.85 3.16 -9.06
CA LEU A 39 7.87 2.27 -8.51
C LEU A 39 8.56 1.53 -9.66
N ARG A 40 9.89 1.63 -9.73
CA ARG A 40 10.75 1.10 -10.79
C ARG A 40 10.26 1.49 -12.20
N GLY A 41 9.83 2.75 -12.32
CA GLY A 41 9.30 3.31 -13.58
C GLY A 41 7.87 2.89 -13.93
N VAL A 42 7.20 2.09 -13.10
CA VAL A 42 5.82 1.61 -13.34
C VAL A 42 4.83 2.32 -12.42
N GLN A 43 3.72 2.80 -12.99
CA GLN A 43 2.65 3.44 -12.21
C GLN A 43 1.80 2.39 -11.50
N TYR A 44 1.71 2.52 -10.18
CA TYR A 44 0.85 1.73 -9.30
C TYR A 44 -0.04 2.63 -8.44
N THR A 45 -1.00 2.01 -7.77
CA THR A 45 -1.68 2.58 -6.62
C THR A 45 -1.55 1.64 -5.44
N ILE A 46 -1.02 2.12 -4.31
CA ILE A 46 -0.92 1.32 -3.11
C ILE A 46 -2.22 1.43 -2.30
N LEU A 47 -2.77 0.29 -1.89
CA LEU A 47 -3.79 0.20 -0.84
C LEU A 47 -3.08 0.36 0.51
N MET A 48 -3.17 1.57 1.05
CA MET A 48 -2.40 2.00 2.24
C MET A 48 -3.13 1.69 3.54
N ASP A 49 -4.46 1.78 3.55
CA ASP A 49 -5.27 1.54 4.75
C ASP A 49 -6.71 1.14 4.35
N GLY A 50 -7.40 0.45 5.26
CA GLY A 50 -8.76 -0.05 5.05
C GLY A 50 -8.83 -1.46 4.46
N HIS A 51 -7.81 -2.31 4.61
CA HIS A 51 -7.79 -3.68 4.06
C HIS A 51 -9.01 -4.52 4.45
N HIS A 52 -9.47 -4.46 5.71
CA HIS A 52 -10.70 -5.16 6.10
C HIS A 52 -11.95 -4.56 5.43
N ASN A 53 -11.98 -3.25 5.17
CA ASN A 53 -13.07 -2.62 4.42
C ASN A 53 -13.05 -3.05 2.96
N TYR A 54 -11.87 -3.12 2.34
CA TYR A 54 -11.71 -3.59 0.97
C TYR A 54 -12.19 -5.05 0.84
N ALA A 55 -11.75 -5.93 1.73
CA ALA A 55 -12.20 -7.32 1.77
C ALA A 55 -13.71 -7.43 2.01
N ALA A 56 -14.27 -6.61 2.92
CA ALA A 56 -15.72 -6.59 3.16
C ALA A 56 -16.52 -6.08 1.95
N ALA A 57 -16.02 -5.08 1.23
CA ALA A 57 -16.63 -4.55 0.01
C ALA A 57 -16.69 -5.63 -1.08
N LYS A 58 -15.57 -6.35 -1.30
CA LYS A 58 -15.49 -7.51 -2.19
C LYS A 58 -16.52 -8.57 -1.83
N LEU A 59 -16.62 -8.95 -0.55
CA LEU A 59 -17.61 -9.94 -0.09
C LEU A 59 -19.06 -9.46 -0.27
N ALA A 60 -19.31 -8.16 -0.10
CA ALA A 60 -20.63 -7.57 -0.31
C ALA A 60 -20.97 -7.35 -1.79
N GLY A 61 -20.02 -7.57 -2.72
CA GLY A 61 -20.19 -7.28 -4.14
C GLY A 61 -20.33 -5.78 -4.45
N VAL A 62 -19.74 -4.92 -3.61
CA VAL A 62 -19.83 -3.45 -3.71
C VAL A 62 -18.46 -2.86 -3.96
N GLU A 63 -18.39 -1.86 -4.85
CA GLU A 63 -17.16 -1.09 -5.06
C GLU A 63 -16.82 -0.23 -3.84
N PRO A 64 -15.57 -0.28 -3.33
CA PRO A 64 -15.16 0.58 -2.23
C PRO A 64 -15.02 2.05 -2.65
N ASP A 65 -15.17 2.93 -1.67
CA ASP A 65 -14.94 4.36 -1.80
C ASP A 65 -13.46 4.68 -1.57
N TYR A 66 -12.71 4.83 -2.65
CA TYR A 66 -11.29 5.14 -2.60
C TYR A 66 -11.04 6.61 -2.23
N ARG A 67 -10.19 6.83 -1.24
CA ARG A 67 -9.81 8.15 -0.74
C ARG A 67 -8.30 8.33 -0.69
N PRO A 68 -7.79 9.57 -0.77
CA PRO A 68 -6.37 9.80 -0.58
C PRO A 68 -6.00 9.49 0.87
N VAL A 69 -4.75 9.10 1.08
CA VAL A 69 -4.19 9.00 2.43
C VAL A 69 -4.27 10.32 3.21
N ALA A 70 -4.17 10.23 4.54
CA ALA A 70 -4.29 11.38 5.42
C ALA A 70 -3.33 12.53 5.04
N LYS A 71 -3.80 13.78 5.23
CA LYS A 71 -3.03 15.01 4.91
C LYS A 71 -1.62 15.03 5.50
N LYS A 72 -1.43 14.47 6.70
CA LYS A 72 -0.12 14.35 7.35
C LYS A 72 0.84 13.52 6.51
N LEU A 73 0.40 12.35 6.03
CA LEU A 73 1.23 11.48 5.19
C LEU A 73 1.52 12.12 3.84
N MET A 74 0.51 12.74 3.20
CA MET A 74 0.72 13.48 1.95
C MET A 74 1.75 14.61 2.11
N LYS A 75 1.75 15.33 3.24
CA LYS A 75 2.75 16.37 3.52
C LYS A 75 4.16 15.81 3.66
N ILE A 76 4.31 14.63 4.28
CA ILE A 76 5.61 13.96 4.43
C ILE A 76 6.14 13.53 3.06
N ILE A 77 5.32 12.81 2.29
CA ILE A 77 5.67 12.34 0.95
C ILE A 77 5.98 13.51 0.02
N GLY A 78 5.16 14.57 0.05
CA GLY A 78 5.37 15.76 -0.79
C GLY A 78 6.61 16.58 -0.44
N GLY A 79 7.27 16.30 0.70
CA GLY A 79 8.57 16.87 1.06
C GLY A 79 9.77 16.07 0.55
N MET A 80 9.53 14.90 -0.07
CA MET A 80 10.55 13.98 -0.59
C MET A 80 10.66 14.12 -2.11
N SER A 81 11.87 13.94 -2.64
CA SER A 81 12.09 13.72 -4.08
C SER A 81 11.42 12.42 -4.56
N GLU A 82 11.16 12.31 -5.86
CA GLU A 82 10.57 11.08 -6.44
C GLU A 82 11.38 9.84 -6.09
N ARG A 83 12.72 9.94 -6.06
CA ARG A 83 13.61 8.83 -5.72
C ARG A 83 13.50 8.40 -4.26
N GLU A 84 13.39 9.37 -3.35
CA GLU A 84 13.19 9.10 -1.92
C GLU A 84 11.81 8.49 -1.66
N GLN A 85 10.77 8.94 -2.36
CA GLN A 85 9.43 8.34 -2.27
C GLN A 85 9.46 6.89 -2.74
N GLU A 86 10.06 6.62 -3.89
CA GLU A 86 10.19 5.27 -4.45
C GLU A 86 10.90 4.33 -3.48
N ALA A 87 12.06 4.73 -2.95
CA ALA A 87 12.80 3.91 -2.00
C ALA A 87 12.06 3.73 -0.67
N LEU A 88 11.36 4.77 -0.18
CA LEU A 88 10.51 4.65 1.01
C LEU A 88 9.50 3.52 0.83
N PHE A 89 8.75 3.54 -0.27
CA PHE A 89 7.69 2.56 -0.51
C PHE A 89 8.23 1.16 -0.79
N ILE A 90 9.29 1.01 -1.59
CA ILE A 90 9.89 -0.31 -1.86
C ILE A 90 10.42 -0.95 -0.58
N ASN A 91 11.06 -0.18 0.30
CA ASN A 91 11.76 -0.71 1.45
C ASN A 91 10.89 -0.88 2.71
N ASN A 92 9.73 -0.21 2.79
CA ASN A 92 8.87 -0.24 3.97
C ASN A 92 7.56 -0.99 3.70
N VAL A 93 7.68 -2.31 3.61
CA VAL A 93 6.55 -3.24 3.51
C VAL A 93 5.93 -3.52 4.88
N THR A 94 4.65 -3.91 4.92
CA THR A 94 3.91 -4.10 6.18
C THR A 94 4.08 -5.49 6.78
N ASP A 95 3.57 -6.53 6.12
CA ASP A 95 3.60 -7.91 6.60
C ASP A 95 3.93 -8.95 5.50
N SER A 96 4.12 -8.48 4.27
CA SER A 96 4.34 -9.31 3.08
C SER A 96 5.00 -8.51 1.95
N ASP A 97 5.53 -9.22 0.96
CA ASP A 97 5.93 -8.63 -0.32
C ASP A 97 4.74 -7.88 -0.95
N TYR A 98 5.03 -6.88 -1.79
CA TYR A 98 3.99 -6.30 -2.63
C TYR A 98 3.32 -7.36 -3.49
N TYR A 99 2.00 -7.29 -3.57
CA TYR A 99 1.18 -8.15 -4.40
C TYR A 99 0.08 -7.35 -5.09
N TYR A 100 -0.37 -7.82 -6.25
CA TYR A 100 -1.54 -7.27 -6.94
C TYR A 100 -2.80 -7.63 -6.16
N VAL A 101 -3.56 -6.63 -5.73
CA VAL A 101 -4.71 -6.83 -4.84
C VAL A 101 -5.80 -7.69 -5.51
N GLU A 102 -5.93 -7.59 -6.84
CA GLU A 102 -6.93 -8.31 -7.61
C GLU A 102 -6.61 -9.81 -7.77
N THR A 103 -5.34 -10.17 -8.03
CA THR A 103 -4.94 -11.55 -8.33
C THR A 103 -4.30 -12.26 -7.13
N GLY A 104 -3.78 -11.50 -6.17
CA GLY A 104 -2.98 -12.03 -5.07
C GLY A 104 -1.54 -12.37 -5.45
N GLU A 105 -1.14 -12.21 -6.71
CA GLU A 105 0.20 -12.52 -7.21
C GLU A 105 1.21 -11.49 -6.72
N ALA A 106 2.43 -11.94 -6.43
CA ALA A 106 3.52 -11.05 -6.03
C ALA A 106 3.92 -10.13 -7.19
N VAL A 107 4.30 -8.89 -6.85
CA VAL A 107 4.93 -7.97 -7.79
C VAL A 107 6.43 -8.23 -7.76
N GLU A 108 6.88 -9.12 -8.63
CA GLU A 108 8.26 -9.66 -8.61
C GLU A 108 9.33 -8.58 -8.70
N GLU A 109 9.08 -7.51 -9.45
CA GLU A 109 10.00 -6.39 -9.61
C GLU A 109 10.26 -5.64 -8.29
N LEU A 110 9.34 -5.70 -7.34
CA LEU A 110 9.39 -4.96 -6.07
C LEU A 110 9.92 -5.79 -4.89
N ARG A 111 10.29 -7.07 -5.08
CA ARG A 111 10.78 -7.93 -4.00
C ARG A 111 12.11 -7.50 -3.39
N LEU A 112 12.99 -6.96 -4.23
CA LEU A 112 14.32 -6.54 -3.76
C LEU A 112 14.26 -5.10 -3.24
N PRO A 113 14.96 -4.80 -2.13
CA PRO A 113 15.04 -3.45 -1.61
C PRO A 113 15.70 -2.51 -2.62
N ASP A 114 15.33 -1.24 -2.58
CA ASP A 114 16.04 -0.18 -3.26
C ASP A 114 17.15 0.38 -2.37
N THR A 115 18.40 0.06 -2.71
CA THR A 115 19.58 0.49 -1.96
C THR A 115 20.30 1.69 -2.59
N SER A 116 19.70 2.33 -3.60
CA SER A 116 20.35 3.40 -4.37
C SER A 116 20.34 4.76 -3.70
N CYS A 117 19.54 4.95 -2.64
CA CYS A 117 19.52 6.15 -1.83
C CYS A 117 19.49 5.76 -0.35
N LYS A 118 19.76 6.73 0.52
CA LYS A 118 19.65 6.52 1.97
C LYS A 118 18.24 6.05 2.31
N PHE A 119 18.16 4.93 3.02
CA PHE A 119 16.92 4.36 3.47
C PHE A 119 17.01 4.01 4.95
N GLN A 120 15.84 3.99 5.56
CA GLN A 120 15.60 3.47 6.90
C GLN A 120 14.47 2.46 6.76
N ALA A 121 14.71 1.27 7.26
CA ALA A 121 13.73 0.19 7.26
C ALA A 121 13.69 -0.45 8.66
N HIS A 122 12.62 -1.17 8.94
CA HIS A 122 12.46 -1.87 10.20
C HIS A 122 12.04 -3.31 9.92
N ALA A 123 12.89 -4.28 10.31
CA ALA A 123 12.64 -5.69 10.10
C ALA A 123 13.06 -6.48 11.34
N GLY A 124 12.27 -7.49 11.73
CA GLY A 124 12.61 -8.35 12.88
C GLY A 124 12.78 -7.59 14.21
N ASN A 125 12.04 -6.49 14.40
CA ASN A 125 12.17 -5.59 15.54
C ASN A 125 13.54 -4.88 15.65
N GLN A 126 14.20 -4.68 14.50
CA GLN A 126 15.48 -3.98 14.39
C GLN A 126 15.42 -2.90 13.31
N TRP A 127 16.09 -1.77 13.57
CA TRP A 127 16.30 -0.74 12.57
C TRP A 127 17.45 -1.11 11.64
N ILE A 128 17.21 -0.98 10.34
CA ILE A 128 18.18 -1.19 9.28
C ILE A 128 18.39 0.16 8.59
N PHE A 129 19.65 0.60 8.58
CA PHE A 129 20.09 1.82 7.90
C PHE A 129 21.01 1.41 6.75
N GLY A 130 20.81 1.99 5.58
CA GLY A 130 21.65 1.69 4.42
C GLY A 130 21.39 2.66 3.28
N GLY A 131 22.09 2.44 2.17
CA GLY A 131 21.92 3.22 0.94
C GLY A 131 23.22 3.83 0.44
N ALA A 132 23.19 4.28 -0.82
CA ALA A 132 24.33 5.01 -1.40
C ALA A 132 24.63 6.31 -0.63
N VAL A 133 25.92 6.63 -0.52
CA VAL A 133 26.47 7.82 0.15
C VAL A 133 26.18 9.07 -0.65
#